data_AF-A0A222AJ30-F1
#
_entry.id   AF-A0A222AJ30-F1
#
_cell.length_a   1.000
_cell.length_b   1.000
_cell.length_c   1.000
_cell.angle_alpha   90.00
_cell.angle_beta   90.00
_cell.angle_gamma   90.00
#
_symmetry.space_group_name_H-M   'P 1'
#
loop_
_entity.id
_entity.type
_entity.pdbx_description
1 polymer ?
#
loop_
_entity_poly.entity_id
_entity_poly.type
_entity_poly.pdbx_seq_one_letter_code
_entity_poly.pdbx_strand_id
1 'polypeptide(L)'
;MRSVRRWSYEMFKNERAVRFVVMVTPEDLKANAEYIKMADHYVPVPGGSNNNNYANVELIVDIAIRTQVQAVWAGWGHASENPKLPELLHRAGVVFIGPPEKAMWALGDKIASSIVAQTAEIPTLPWSGSE
;
A
#
# COMPACT_ATOMS: atom_id res chain seq x y z
N MET A 1 -9.91 -3.39 -6.13
CA MET A 1 -11.12 -2.86 -6.82
C MET A 1 -12.32 -3.79 -6.75
N ARG A 2 -12.32 -5.00 -7.35
CA ARG A 2 -13.52 -5.89 -7.38
C ARG A 2 -14.13 -6.12 -5.99
N SER A 3 -13.32 -6.49 -4.99
CA SER A 3 -13.80 -6.78 -3.63
C SER A 3 -14.49 -5.58 -3.00
N VAL A 4 -13.89 -4.39 -3.09
CA VAL A 4 -14.48 -3.15 -2.53
C VAL A 4 -15.72 -2.74 -3.31
N ARG A 5 -15.75 -2.87 -4.63
CA ARG A 5 -16.93 -2.55 -5.45
C ARG A 5 -18.10 -3.48 -5.17
N ARG A 6 -17.82 -4.78 -5.03
CA ARG A 6 -18.83 -5.78 -4.63
C ARG A 6 -19.42 -5.44 -3.27
N TRP A 7 -18.57 -5.22 -2.27
CA TRP A 7 -19.02 -4.80 -0.93
C TRP A 7 -19.80 -3.48 -0.99
N SER A 8 -19.32 -2.49 -1.74
CA SER A 8 -19.99 -1.20 -1.91
C SER A 8 -21.39 -1.36 -2.53
N TYR A 9 -21.53 -2.24 -3.53
CA TYR A 9 -22.83 -2.54 -4.12
C TYR A 9 -23.75 -3.28 -3.16
N GLU A 10 -23.23 -4.26 -2.42
CA GLU A 10 -24.00 -4.98 -1.42
C GLU A 10 -24.58 -4.03 -0.34
N MET A 11 -23.74 -3.10 0.15
CA MET A 11 -24.07 -2.16 1.23
C MET A 11 -24.87 -0.93 0.79
N PHE A 12 -24.51 -0.32 -0.34
CA PHE A 12 -25.04 0.98 -0.76
C PHE A 12 -25.85 0.93 -2.06
N LYS A 13 -25.98 -0.26 -2.68
CA LYS A 13 -26.55 -0.44 -4.05
C LYS A 13 -25.85 0.42 -5.11
N ASN A 14 -24.59 0.78 -4.84
CA ASN A 14 -23.75 1.58 -5.72
C ASN A 14 -22.31 1.02 -5.68
N GLU A 15 -21.88 0.39 -6.78
CA GLU A 15 -20.52 -0.17 -6.88
C GLU A 15 -19.42 0.89 -6.86
N ARG A 16 -19.75 2.16 -7.16
CA ARG A 16 -18.82 3.30 -7.20
C ARG A 16 -18.94 4.21 -5.97
N ALA A 17 -19.55 3.72 -4.89
CA ALA A 17 -19.59 4.46 -3.62
C ALA A 17 -18.16 4.78 -3.11
N VAL A 18 -17.21 3.88 -3.35
CA VAL A 18 -15.77 4.11 -3.18
C VAL A 18 -15.12 4.26 -4.56
N ARG A 19 -14.46 5.39 -4.80
CA ARG A 19 -13.77 5.68 -6.06
C ARG A 19 -12.30 5.28 -5.99
N PHE A 20 -11.74 4.88 -7.14
CA PHE A 20 -10.35 4.46 -7.27
C PHE A 20 -9.55 5.37 -8.17
N VAL A 21 -8.43 5.87 -7.65
CA VAL A 21 -7.34 6.47 -8.42
C VAL A 21 -6.19 5.46 -8.49
N VAL A 22 -5.67 5.18 -9.69
CA VAL A 22 -4.55 4.24 -9.87
C VAL A 22 -3.36 4.92 -10.52
N MET A 23 -2.15 4.61 -10.05
CA MET A 23 -0.90 4.98 -10.74
C MET A 23 -0.68 4.03 -11.92
N VAL A 24 -0.21 4.56 -13.05
CA VAL A 24 -0.03 3.76 -14.28
C VAL A 24 1.25 4.13 -15.00
N THR A 25 2.11 3.15 -15.27
CA THR A 25 3.32 3.33 -16.06
C THR A 25 3.04 3.27 -17.58
N PRO A 26 3.92 3.81 -18.44
CA PRO A 26 3.84 3.59 -19.89
C PRO A 26 3.81 2.10 -20.28
N GLU A 27 4.51 1.26 -19.53
CA GLU A 27 4.56 -0.19 -19.74
C GLU A 27 3.21 -0.85 -19.43
N ASP A 28 2.56 -0.46 -18.34
CA ASP A 28 1.21 -0.94 -17.99
C ASP A 28 0.15 -0.52 -19.02
N LEU A 29 0.25 0.72 -19.53
CA LEU A 29 -0.61 1.21 -20.61
C LEU A 29 -0.41 0.39 -21.88
N LYS A 30 0.85 0.13 -22.26
CA LYS A 30 1.18 -0.69 -23.43
C LYS A 30 0.68 -2.13 -23.29
N ALA A 31 0.74 -2.67 -22.08
CA ALA A 31 0.21 -4.01 -21.76
C ALA A 31 -1.32 -4.07 -21.68
N ASN A 32 -2.01 -2.92 -21.75
CA ASN A 32 -3.46 -2.81 -21.60
C ASN A 32 -3.97 -3.43 -20.28
N ALA A 33 -3.25 -3.14 -19.18
CA ALA A 33 -3.51 -3.75 -17.89
C ALA A 33 -4.95 -3.49 -17.40
N GLU A 34 -5.64 -4.54 -16.99
CA GLU A 34 -7.09 -4.50 -16.72
C GLU A 34 -7.47 -3.54 -15.59
N TYR A 35 -6.57 -3.37 -14.60
CA TYR A 35 -6.82 -2.45 -13.48
C TYR A 35 -7.01 -1.00 -13.96
N ILE A 36 -6.42 -0.62 -15.10
CA ILE A 36 -6.54 0.73 -15.67
C ILE A 36 -7.98 1.00 -16.11
N LYS A 37 -8.60 0.02 -16.81
CA LYS A 37 -9.99 0.11 -17.27
C LYS A 37 -10.98 0.05 -16.12
N MET A 38 -10.60 -0.63 -15.05
CA MET A 38 -11.42 -0.75 -13.87
C MET A 38 -11.44 0.53 -13.03
N ALA A 39 -10.37 1.31 -13.02
CA ALA A 39 -10.26 2.50 -12.17
C ALA A 39 -11.23 3.62 -12.58
N ASP A 40 -11.60 4.48 -11.63
CA ASP A 40 -12.43 5.66 -11.90
C ASP A 40 -11.58 6.82 -12.45
N HIS A 41 -10.31 6.88 -12.04
CA HIS A 41 -9.31 7.81 -12.55
C HIS A 41 -7.93 7.15 -12.54
N TYR A 42 -7.04 7.57 -13.43
CA TYR A 42 -5.67 7.10 -13.44
C TYR A 42 -4.68 8.26 -13.56
N VAL A 43 -3.51 8.10 -12.95
CA VAL A 43 -2.42 9.08 -12.95
C VAL A 43 -1.20 8.44 -13.63
N PRO A 44 -0.72 9.02 -14.75
CA PRO A 44 0.52 8.57 -15.38
C PRO A 44 1.71 8.79 -14.44
N VAL A 45 2.58 7.79 -14.34
CA VAL A 45 3.82 7.85 -13.54
C VAL A 45 5.03 7.41 -14.36
N PRO A 46 6.27 7.72 -13.93
CA PRO A 46 7.47 7.30 -14.66
C PRO A 46 7.54 5.79 -14.86
N GLY A 47 8.04 5.35 -16.02
CA GLY A 47 8.29 3.94 -16.32
C GLY A 47 9.58 3.39 -15.70
N GLY A 48 9.99 2.22 -16.18
CA GLY A 48 11.18 1.52 -15.71
C GLY A 48 11.00 0.83 -14.35
N SER A 49 12.09 0.73 -13.59
CA SER A 49 12.11 0.03 -12.29
C SER A 49 11.11 0.61 -11.29
N ASN A 50 10.61 -0.23 -10.39
CA ASN A 50 9.58 0.15 -9.42
C ASN A 50 9.99 1.31 -8.50
N ASN A 51 11.30 1.49 -8.27
CA ASN A 51 11.86 2.60 -7.51
C ASN A 51 11.52 3.98 -8.10
N ASN A 52 11.15 4.05 -9.38
CA ASN A 52 10.73 5.28 -10.04
C ASN A 52 9.23 5.54 -9.91
N ASN A 53 8.44 4.52 -9.54
CA ASN A 53 6.97 4.57 -9.55
C ASN A 53 6.36 3.97 -8.27
N TYR A 54 5.95 2.70 -8.29
CA TYR A 54 5.15 2.04 -7.27
C TYR A 54 5.87 1.83 -5.93
N ALA A 55 7.21 1.85 -5.92
CA ALA A 55 8.02 1.78 -4.71
C ALA A 55 8.52 3.17 -4.25
N ASN A 56 8.23 4.24 -5.01
CA ASN A 56 8.64 5.59 -4.67
C ASN A 56 7.63 6.24 -3.72
N VAL A 57 7.97 6.24 -2.42
CA VAL A 57 7.09 6.78 -1.38
C VAL A 57 6.78 8.26 -1.57
N GLU A 58 7.78 9.08 -1.89
CA GLU A 58 7.60 10.52 -2.09
C GLU A 58 6.63 10.80 -3.24
N LEU A 59 6.77 10.05 -4.34
CA LEU A 59 5.86 10.16 -5.48
C LEU A 59 4.43 9.73 -5.11
N ILE A 60 4.27 8.64 -4.37
CA ILE A 60 2.93 8.17 -3.93
C ILE A 60 2.26 9.24 -3.07
N VAL A 61 2.99 9.85 -2.14
CA VAL A 61 2.47 10.90 -1.24
C VAL A 61 2.12 12.17 -2.02
N ASP A 62 2.98 12.60 -2.95
CA ASP A 62 2.70 13.73 -3.85
C ASP A 62 1.41 13.49 -4.66
N ILE A 63 1.27 12.31 -5.28
CA ILE A 63 0.07 11.95 -6.03
C ILE A 63 -1.15 11.95 -5.11
N ALA A 64 -1.04 11.39 -3.91
CA ALA A 64 -2.14 11.33 -2.96
C ALA A 64 -2.66 12.73 -2.58
N ILE A 65 -1.74 13.68 -2.35
CA ILE A 65 -2.06 15.08 -2.06
C ILE A 65 -2.71 15.74 -3.28
N ARG A 66 -2.10 15.66 -4.46
CA ARG A 66 -2.59 16.31 -5.69
C ARG A 66 -3.96 15.80 -6.14
N THR A 67 -4.22 14.51 -5.92
CA THR A 67 -5.50 13.87 -6.27
C THR A 67 -6.53 13.93 -5.15
N GLN A 68 -6.15 14.48 -3.99
CA GLN A 68 -6.99 14.63 -2.81
C GLN A 68 -7.66 13.31 -2.40
N VAL A 69 -6.93 12.20 -2.45
CA VAL A 69 -7.45 10.91 -1.97
C VAL A 69 -7.45 10.88 -0.45
N GLN A 70 -8.43 10.20 0.14
CA GLN A 70 -8.55 10.08 1.59
C GLN A 70 -7.71 8.91 2.13
N ALA A 71 -7.40 7.93 1.26
CA ALA A 71 -6.65 6.76 1.65
C ALA A 71 -5.80 6.18 0.51
N VAL A 72 -4.73 5.47 0.86
CA VAL A 72 -3.84 4.76 -0.06
C VAL A 72 -3.78 3.29 0.31
N TRP A 73 -3.86 2.42 -0.69
CA TRP A 73 -3.68 0.97 -0.57
C TRP A 73 -2.51 0.52 -1.43
N ALA A 74 -1.52 -0.12 -0.81
CA ALA A 74 -0.31 -0.59 -1.49
C ALA A 74 -0.35 -2.08 -1.89
N GLY A 75 -1.34 -2.84 -1.42
CA GLY A 75 -1.42 -4.28 -1.67
C GLY A 75 -0.20 -5.02 -1.15
N TRP A 76 0.58 -5.63 -2.04
CA TRP A 76 1.79 -6.39 -1.75
C TRP A 76 2.92 -6.00 -2.70
N GLY A 77 4.17 -6.23 -2.28
CA GLY A 77 5.36 -5.77 -3.01
C GLY A 77 5.51 -4.25 -3.02
N HIS A 78 6.48 -3.75 -3.77
CA HIS A 78 6.74 -2.31 -3.90
C HIS A 78 6.90 -1.60 -2.54
N ALA A 79 6.10 -0.57 -2.26
CA ALA A 79 6.13 0.17 -1.00
C ALA A 79 5.22 -0.42 0.10
N SER A 80 4.59 -1.58 -0.09
CA SER A 80 3.63 -2.15 0.88
C SER A 80 4.22 -2.47 2.26
N GLU A 81 5.51 -2.79 2.32
CA GLU A 81 6.24 -3.11 3.56
C GLU A 81 7.20 -1.98 3.97
N ASN A 82 7.14 -0.82 3.30
CA ASN A 82 8.00 0.30 3.62
C ASN A 82 7.34 1.21 4.67
N PRO A 83 7.86 1.26 5.93
CA PRO A 83 7.22 2.02 7.01
C PRO A 83 7.19 3.53 6.75
N LYS A 84 8.03 4.06 5.84
CA LYS A 84 7.99 5.47 5.45
C LYS A 84 6.69 5.85 4.76
N LEU A 85 6.02 4.90 4.09
CA LEU A 85 4.77 5.18 3.38
C LEU A 85 3.63 5.57 4.34
N PRO A 86 3.23 4.74 5.32
CA PRO A 86 2.24 5.18 6.30
C PRO A 86 2.69 6.41 7.10
N GLU A 87 3.98 6.53 7.43
CA GLU A 87 4.50 7.70 8.15
C GLU A 87 4.23 9.02 7.41
N LEU A 88 4.59 9.09 6.12
CA LEU A 88 4.43 10.31 5.32
C LEU A 88 2.96 10.56 4.95
N LEU A 89 2.18 9.51 4.69
CA LEU A 89 0.74 9.64 4.46
C LEU A 89 0.01 10.17 5.70
N HIS A 90 0.34 9.66 6.90
CA HIS A 90 -0.23 10.17 8.15
C HIS A 90 0.09 11.66 8.36
N ARG A 91 1.33 12.09 8.08
CA ARG A 91 1.70 13.52 8.13
C ARG A 91 0.93 14.37 7.12
N ALA A 92 0.58 13.81 5.97
CA ALA A 92 -0.24 14.46 4.95
C ALA A 92 -1.76 14.37 5.22
N GLY A 93 -2.19 13.74 6.31
CA GLY A 93 -3.61 13.54 6.62
C GLY A 93 -4.31 12.50 5.74
N VAL A 94 -3.56 11.60 5.11
CA VAL A 94 -4.06 10.52 4.25
C VAL A 94 -3.98 9.19 4.99
N VAL A 95 -5.05 8.40 4.97
CA VAL A 95 -5.11 7.10 5.65
C VAL A 95 -4.32 6.05 4.86
N PHE A 96 -3.45 5.31 5.52
CA PHE A 96 -2.87 4.11 4.92
C PHE A 96 -3.76 2.89 5.22
N ILE A 97 -4.20 2.17 4.19
CA ILE A 97 -5.00 0.94 4.32
C ILE A 97 -4.04 -0.24 4.56
N GLY A 98 -3.58 -0.36 5.81
CA GLY A 98 -2.67 -1.40 6.27
C GLY A 98 -2.16 -1.10 7.69
N PRO A 99 -1.11 -1.80 8.15
CA PRO A 99 -0.54 -1.52 9.47
C PRO A 99 0.13 -0.13 9.52
N PRO A 100 0.12 0.56 10.68
CA PRO A 100 0.82 1.82 10.86
C PRO A 100 2.35 1.63 10.86
N GLU A 101 3.09 2.73 10.72
CA GLU A 101 4.55 2.74 10.59
C GLU A 101 5.27 2.02 11.75
N LYS A 102 4.78 2.18 12.99
CA LYS A 102 5.35 1.49 14.17
C LYS A 102 5.17 -0.02 14.12
N ALA A 103 4.00 -0.48 13.67
CA ALA A 103 3.73 -1.91 13.55
C ALA A 103 4.54 -2.53 12.41
N MET A 104 4.65 -1.85 11.27
CA MET A 104 5.52 -2.27 10.17
C MET A 104 6.99 -2.37 10.60
N TRP A 105 7.49 -1.40 11.36
CA TRP A 105 8.87 -1.43 11.82
C TRP A 105 9.13 -2.56 12.81
N ALA A 106 8.21 -2.77 13.76
CA ALA A 106 8.33 -3.82 14.77
C ALA A 106 8.21 -5.24 14.20
N LEU A 107 7.40 -5.44 13.15
CA LEU A 107 7.03 -6.76 12.66
C LEU A 107 7.52 -7.09 11.24
N GLY A 108 8.06 -6.12 10.51
CA GLY A 108 8.55 -6.32 9.15
C GLY A 108 9.95 -6.93 9.10
N ASP A 109 10.81 -6.57 10.06
CA ASP A 109 12.15 -7.14 10.16
C ASP A 109 12.13 -8.48 10.90
N LYS A 110 12.84 -9.49 10.38
CA LYS A 110 12.84 -10.85 10.96
C LYS A 110 13.43 -10.90 12.37
N ILE A 111 14.43 -10.06 12.66
CA ILE A 111 15.06 -10.00 13.97
C ILE A 111 14.11 -9.31 14.95
N ALA A 112 13.65 -8.11 14.62
CA ALA A 112 12.72 -7.35 15.46
C ALA A 112 11.44 -8.13 15.73
N SER A 113 10.84 -8.73 14.70
CA SER A 113 9.62 -9.53 14.84
C SER A 113 9.83 -10.77 15.70
N SER A 114 10.98 -11.45 15.61
CA SER A 114 11.29 -12.61 16.46
C SER A 114 11.41 -12.22 17.94
N ILE A 115 12.05 -11.10 18.24
CA ILE A 115 12.15 -10.57 19.61
C ILE A 115 10.75 -10.23 20.16
N VAL A 116 9.91 -9.58 19.35
CA VAL A 116 8.52 -9.26 19.74
C VAL A 116 7.70 -10.53 19.97
N ALA A 117 7.86 -11.55 19.11
CA ALA A 117 7.19 -12.84 19.25
C ALA A 117 7.60 -13.55 20.55
N GLN A 118 8.91 -13.60 20.85
CA GLN A 118 9.43 -14.18 22.09
C GLN A 118 8.94 -13.43 23.34
N THR A 119 8.86 -12.10 23.29
CA THR A 119 8.29 -11.27 24.37
C THR A 119 6.82 -11.60 24.64
N ALA A 120 6.10 -12.06 23.62
CA ALA A 120 4.72 -12.52 23.71
C ALA A 120 4.60 -14.04 23.96
N GLU A 121 5.69 -14.71 24.33
CA GLU A 121 5.75 -16.16 24.60
C GLU A 121 5.37 -17.04 23.38
N ILE A 122 5.54 -16.51 22.16
CA ILE A 122 5.30 -17.25 20.92
C ILE A 122 6.57 -18.01 20.53
N PRO A 123 6.49 -19.34 20.30
CA PRO A 123 7.65 -20.12 19.88
C PRO A 123 8.25 -19.64 18.54
N THR A 124 9.57 -19.40 18.53
CA THR A 124 10.36 -19.08 17.33
C THR A 124 11.38 -20.18 17.04
N LEU A 125 11.74 -20.39 15.77
CA LEU A 125 12.85 -21.28 15.43
C LEU A 125 14.17 -20.78 16.06
N PRO A 126 15.12 -21.68 16.39
CA PRO A 126 16.43 -21.26 16.90
C PRO A 126 17.17 -20.33 15.93
N TRP A 127 17.73 -19.24 16.47
CA TRP A 127 18.47 -18.20 15.76
C TRP A 127 19.47 -17.52 16.69
N SER A 128 20.29 -16.58 16.20
CA SER A 128 21.34 -15.93 16.98
C SER A 128 20.87 -15.13 18.21
N GLY A 129 19.57 -14.86 18.36
CA GLY A 129 18.95 -14.22 19.53
C GLY A 129 18.09 -15.17 20.37
N SER A 130 18.35 -16.48 20.30
CA SER A 130 17.66 -17.49 21.13
C SER A 130 18.35 -17.74 22.48
N GLU A 131 19.51 -17.12 22.71
CA GLU A 131 20.26 -17.12 23.98
C GLU A 131 20.19 -15.75 24.65
#